data_AF-A0A9W8BC88-F1
#
_entry.id   AF-A0A9W8BC88-F1
#
_cell.length_a   1.000
_cell.length_b   1.000
_cell.length_c   1.000
_cell.angle_alpha   90.00
_cell.angle_beta   90.00
_cell.angle_gamma   90.00
#
_symmetry.space_group_name_H-M   'P 1'
#
loop_
_entity.id
_entity.type
_entity.pdbx_description
1 polymer ?
#
loop_
_entity_poly.entity_id
_entity_poly.type
_entity_poly.pdbx_seq_one_letter_code
_entity_poly.pdbx_strand_id
1 'polypeptide(L)'
;MGILKANRRGTKGAKPPIPVPGCWAERLRVHSQDQDVLDASAESGLLSTLLGCITALAGNSHAAASWLEQSAHLKSAEGALSGLQRLPELSLSTLTFLRSLIIPVFVECYFLPSDVVVRRQAIPLIKTLAALDPSCVDSLLQANLLAFIGAQNQYLDLDLAPNAVDQQASETYARQAAGQRAQALEVLANTPYGYPVIRRFISDVLGYCGNELSSALPRLQTTPAGMSSAEVVQLRDDCTQIARLAFLCLSKLEPSSSDLQLVIFQSMRTPSQDFVSTVLARIYAACWVLVGCDNAALNSRQVAAMVLVQLIEGSGLPPAERAAALARHLLDIETPTSLLTGYLPTNPEALPSWRVCMGDAVAMVCVARGIVSLAPYDTTLCELSVPSGNSATITTVHEAVFTHIASICGRSQLAPGVKVLVFETMATWLHETAQMLQQRLVSTNGDSNQGADQQQSATAFALGQRVLLLQRERIMGYL
;
A
#
# COMPACT_ATOMS: atom_id res chain seq x y z
N MET A 1 20.88 -26.93 -23.80
CA MET A 1 20.06 -26.79 -22.57
C MET A 1 20.82 -27.35 -21.37
N GLY A 2 21.53 -26.52 -20.59
CA GLY A 2 22.27 -27.06 -19.43
C GLY A 2 23.06 -26.10 -18.53
N ILE A 3 23.04 -24.77 -18.74
CA ILE A 3 23.97 -23.86 -18.01
C ILE A 3 23.24 -22.79 -17.16
N LEU A 4 21.90 -22.73 -17.15
CA LEU A 4 21.15 -21.72 -16.38
C LEU A 4 20.51 -22.22 -15.07
N LYS A 5 20.81 -23.44 -14.62
CA LYS A 5 20.27 -23.99 -13.34
C LYS A 5 21.23 -23.92 -12.15
N ALA A 6 22.48 -23.47 -12.32
CA ALA A 6 23.47 -23.42 -11.24
C ALA A 6 23.38 -22.17 -10.34
N ASN A 7 22.84 -21.04 -10.81
CA ASN A 7 22.83 -19.77 -10.05
C ASN A 7 21.51 -19.46 -9.32
N ARG A 8 20.56 -20.40 -9.22
CA ARG A 8 19.32 -20.22 -8.45
C ARG A 8 19.33 -20.83 -7.03
N ARG A 9 20.42 -21.50 -6.63
CA ARG A 9 20.69 -21.71 -5.20
C ARG A 9 21.36 -20.46 -4.70
N GLY A 10 20.56 -19.64 -4.03
CA GLY A 10 20.95 -18.32 -3.55
C GLY A 10 22.36 -18.34 -2.96
N THR A 11 23.17 -17.40 -3.43
CA THR A 11 24.11 -16.74 -2.54
C THR A 11 23.31 -16.38 -1.29
N LYS A 12 23.47 -17.19 -0.24
CA LYS A 12 23.13 -16.77 1.13
C LYS A 12 24.08 -15.62 1.41
N GLY A 13 23.80 -14.44 0.85
CA GLY A 13 24.42 -13.21 1.30
C GLY A 13 24.23 -13.19 2.80
N ALA A 14 25.33 -12.98 3.54
CA ALA A 14 25.24 -12.76 4.97
C ALA A 14 24.16 -11.69 5.18
N LYS A 15 23.09 -12.05 5.89
CA LYS A 15 22.02 -11.09 6.18
C LYS A 15 22.66 -9.90 6.89
N PRO A 16 22.33 -8.67 6.50
CA PRO A 16 22.93 -7.50 7.13
C PRO A 16 22.64 -7.55 8.64
N PRO A 17 23.62 -7.17 9.47
CA PRO A 17 23.41 -7.10 10.92
C PRO A 17 22.29 -6.09 11.23
N ILE A 18 21.62 -6.27 12.35
CA ILE A 18 20.67 -5.30 12.87
C ILE A 18 21.45 -4.01 13.17
N PRO A 19 21.13 -2.89 12.49
CA PRO A 19 21.78 -1.62 12.79
C PRO A 19 21.38 -1.19 14.20
N VAL A 20 22.38 -1.00 15.05
CA VAL A 20 22.24 -0.37 16.37
C VAL A 20 22.94 0.99 16.27
N PRO A 21 22.20 2.11 16.35
CA PRO A 21 22.77 3.44 16.45
C PRO A 21 23.75 3.53 17.61
N GLY A 22 24.86 4.26 17.41
CA GLY A 22 25.87 4.45 18.45
C GLY A 22 25.31 5.13 19.70
N CYS A 23 24.28 5.96 19.55
CA CYS A 23 23.58 6.59 20.67
C CYS A 23 22.90 5.57 21.61
N TRP A 24 22.51 4.38 21.13
CA TRP A 24 21.97 3.34 22.01
C TRP A 24 23.05 2.80 22.94
N ALA A 25 24.27 2.59 22.43
CA ALA A 25 25.39 2.14 23.24
C ALA A 25 25.69 3.12 24.38
N GLU A 26 25.61 4.44 24.14
CA GLU A 26 25.82 5.43 25.19
C GLU A 26 24.65 5.48 26.18
N ARG A 27 23.40 5.41 25.72
CA ARG A 27 22.22 5.32 26.63
C ARG A 27 22.27 4.06 27.51
N LEU A 28 22.71 2.93 26.95
CA LEU A 28 22.92 1.68 27.69
C LEU A 28 24.07 1.81 28.70
N ARG A 29 25.12 2.56 28.37
CA ARG A 29 26.27 2.80 29.27
C ARG A 29 25.86 3.63 30.48
N VAL A 30 25.02 4.65 30.29
CA VAL A 30 24.49 5.47 31.39
C VAL A 30 23.63 4.61 32.32
N HIS A 31 22.68 3.84 31.78
CA HIS A 31 21.77 3.03 32.59
C HIS A 31 22.42 1.81 33.25
N SER A 32 23.55 1.30 32.71
CA SER A 32 24.31 0.21 33.35
C SER A 32 25.17 0.68 34.51
N GLN A 33 25.51 1.98 34.58
CA GLN A 33 26.22 2.56 35.74
C GLN A 33 25.28 2.82 36.93
N ASP A 34 23.98 3.01 36.68
CA ASP A 34 22.96 3.22 37.71
C ASP A 34 22.34 1.91 38.25
N GLN A 35 22.77 0.74 37.76
CA GLN A 35 22.14 -0.57 38.06
C GLN A 35 22.59 -1.24 39.37
N ASP A 36 23.45 -0.62 40.17
CA ASP A 36 23.90 -1.18 41.46
C ASP A 36 22.81 -1.25 42.55
N VAL A 37 21.53 -0.95 42.23
CA VAL A 37 20.40 -0.92 43.18
C VAL A 37 19.16 -1.66 42.66
N LEU A 38 19.30 -2.83 42.03
CA LEU A 38 18.16 -3.70 41.70
C LEU A 38 18.09 -4.89 42.66
N ASP A 39 17.10 -4.87 43.55
CA ASP A 39 16.77 -5.97 44.46
C ASP A 39 16.55 -7.30 43.71
N ALA A 40 16.77 -8.43 44.39
CA ALA A 40 16.64 -9.79 43.86
C ALA A 40 15.17 -10.21 43.61
N SER A 41 14.47 -9.50 42.73
CA SER A 41 13.11 -9.79 42.29
C SER A 41 13.09 -10.53 40.94
N ALA A 42 12.00 -11.26 40.66
CA ALA A 42 11.79 -11.87 39.34
C ALA A 42 11.79 -10.83 38.21
N GLU A 43 11.33 -9.60 38.52
CA GLU A 43 11.34 -8.45 37.62
C GLU A 43 12.79 -8.02 37.29
N SER A 44 13.66 -7.92 38.30
CA SER A 44 15.09 -7.61 38.13
C SER A 44 15.80 -8.61 37.21
N GLY A 45 15.53 -9.92 37.37
CA GLY A 45 16.09 -10.95 36.49
C GLY A 45 15.68 -10.80 35.01
N LEU A 46 14.42 -10.44 34.76
CA LEU A 46 13.91 -10.19 33.41
C LEU A 46 14.50 -8.92 32.80
N LEU A 47 14.61 -7.84 33.59
CA LEU A 47 15.25 -6.59 33.16
C LEU A 47 16.74 -6.76 32.87
N SER A 48 17.46 -7.50 33.71
CA SER A 48 18.87 -7.85 33.47
C SER A 48 19.03 -8.63 32.16
N THR A 49 18.14 -9.60 31.90
CA THR A 49 18.12 -10.34 30.64
C THR A 49 17.89 -9.42 29.44
N LEU A 50 16.94 -8.47 29.54
CA LEU A 50 16.68 -7.49 28.48
C LEU A 50 17.88 -6.61 28.20
N LEU A 51 18.49 -6.04 29.26
CA LEU A 51 19.65 -5.19 29.13
C LEU A 51 20.84 -5.95 28.54
N GLY A 52 21.07 -7.19 28.97
CA GLY A 52 22.10 -8.06 28.41
C GLY A 52 21.89 -8.35 26.92
N CYS A 53 20.64 -8.61 26.50
CA CYS A 53 20.32 -8.83 25.09
C CYS A 53 20.55 -7.58 24.24
N ILE A 54 20.12 -6.40 24.71
CA ILE A 54 20.29 -5.15 23.96
C ILE A 54 21.76 -4.71 23.93
N THR A 55 22.47 -4.88 25.04
CA THR A 55 23.92 -4.61 25.09
C THR A 55 24.69 -5.53 24.14
N ALA A 56 24.31 -6.81 24.08
CA ALA A 56 24.88 -7.74 23.10
C ALA A 56 24.56 -7.32 21.66
N LEU A 57 23.33 -6.88 21.37
CA LEU A 57 22.97 -6.36 20.05
C LEU A 57 23.78 -5.10 19.70
N ALA A 58 23.98 -4.18 20.66
CA ALA A 58 24.73 -2.95 20.47
C ALA A 58 26.23 -3.19 20.28
N GLY A 59 26.84 -4.02 21.12
CA GLY A 59 28.26 -4.38 21.04
C GLY A 59 28.62 -5.18 19.78
N ASN A 60 27.65 -5.89 19.20
CA ASN A 60 27.84 -6.72 18.01
C ASN A 60 27.54 -6.01 16.67
N SER A 61 27.21 -4.72 16.70
CA SER A 61 26.86 -3.92 15.52
C SER A 61 28.02 -3.74 14.51
N HIS A 62 29.27 -4.00 14.92
CA HIS A 62 30.46 -3.62 14.15
C HIS A 62 31.28 -4.74 13.47
N ALA A 63 30.82 -6.00 13.39
CA ALA A 63 31.17 -7.01 12.33
C ALA A 63 31.27 -8.49 12.77
N ALA A 64 31.09 -8.86 14.05
CA ALA A 64 31.41 -10.22 14.49
C ALA A 64 30.22 -11.19 14.65
N ALA A 65 29.01 -10.70 14.97
CA ALA A 65 27.91 -11.60 15.31
C ALA A 65 27.16 -12.11 14.08
N SER A 66 26.91 -13.41 14.05
CA SER A 66 26.07 -14.00 13.01
C SER A 66 24.61 -13.53 13.15
N TRP A 67 23.86 -13.49 12.05
CA TRP A 67 22.42 -13.23 12.08
C TRP A 67 21.67 -14.16 13.06
N LEU A 68 22.16 -15.40 13.21
CA LEU A 68 21.58 -16.37 14.14
C LEU A 68 21.75 -15.93 15.60
N GLU A 69 22.91 -15.38 15.97
CA GLU A 69 23.16 -14.83 17.30
C GLU A 69 22.27 -13.62 17.57
N GLN A 70 22.21 -12.66 16.64
CA GLN A 70 21.35 -11.49 16.78
C GLN A 70 19.87 -11.87 16.91
N SER A 71 19.41 -12.84 16.11
CA SER A 71 18.05 -13.37 16.22
C SER A 71 17.79 -14.09 17.55
N ALA A 72 18.79 -14.78 18.10
CA ALA A 72 18.68 -15.41 19.42
C ALA A 72 18.53 -14.37 20.53
N HIS A 73 19.29 -13.27 20.48
CA HIS A 73 19.14 -12.16 21.42
C HIS A 73 17.77 -11.50 21.33
N LEU A 74 17.23 -11.28 20.13
CA LEU A 74 15.86 -10.75 19.97
C LEU A 74 14.79 -11.70 20.54
N LYS A 75 14.92 -13.01 20.32
CA LYS A 75 14.00 -14.00 20.90
C LYS A 75 14.09 -14.06 22.42
N SER A 76 15.30 -13.94 22.97
CA SER A 76 15.51 -13.89 24.41
C SER A 76 14.90 -12.62 25.01
N ALA A 77 15.04 -11.47 24.33
CA ALA A 77 14.37 -10.23 24.71
C ALA A 77 12.84 -10.38 24.63
N GLU A 78 12.30 -11.02 23.60
CA GLU A 78 10.86 -11.29 23.48
C GLU A 78 10.35 -12.17 24.64
N GLY A 79 11.11 -13.20 25.00
CA GLY A 79 10.82 -14.06 26.15
C GLY A 79 10.81 -13.27 27.47
N ALA A 80 11.79 -12.38 27.67
CA ALA A 80 11.86 -11.56 28.86
C ALA A 80 10.71 -10.53 28.95
N LEU A 81 10.37 -9.85 27.84
CA LEU A 81 9.20 -8.96 27.77
C LEU A 81 7.89 -9.71 28.01
N SER A 82 7.74 -10.91 27.44
CA SER A 82 6.58 -11.76 27.68
C SER A 82 6.49 -12.22 29.14
N GLY A 83 7.63 -12.42 29.79
CA GLY A 83 7.73 -12.66 31.23
C GLY A 83 7.22 -11.48 32.04
N LEU A 84 7.65 -10.25 31.70
CA LEU A 84 7.18 -9.02 32.35
C LEU A 84 5.66 -8.84 32.18
N GLN A 85 5.13 -9.14 31.00
CA GLN A 85 3.68 -9.05 30.72
C GLN A 85 2.84 -10.02 31.57
N ARG A 86 3.43 -11.13 32.05
CA ARG A 86 2.74 -12.11 32.90
C ARG A 86 2.80 -11.75 34.38
N LEU A 87 3.58 -10.75 34.78
CA LEU A 87 3.60 -10.27 36.15
C LEU A 87 2.28 -9.54 36.46
N PRO A 88 1.73 -9.70 37.68
CA PRO A 88 0.44 -9.11 38.03
C PRO A 88 0.49 -7.58 38.03
N GLU A 89 1.61 -7.00 38.47
CA GLU A 89 1.88 -5.57 38.48
C GLU A 89 3.36 -5.33 38.15
N LEU A 90 3.64 -4.27 37.40
CA LEU A 90 5.00 -3.80 37.13
C LEU A 90 5.31 -2.60 38.02
N SER A 91 6.53 -2.54 38.53
CA SER A 91 6.97 -1.39 39.33
C SER A 91 7.14 -0.14 38.46
N LEU A 92 6.98 1.04 39.07
CA LEU A 92 7.13 2.32 38.39
C LEU A 92 8.55 2.50 37.81
N SER A 93 9.57 1.98 38.51
CA SER A 93 10.96 1.97 38.05
C SER A 93 11.11 1.17 36.76
N THR A 94 10.50 -0.02 36.68
CA THR A 94 10.48 -0.84 35.45
C THR A 94 9.80 -0.13 34.30
N LEU A 95 8.62 0.45 34.52
CA LEU A 95 7.93 1.21 33.48
C LEU A 95 8.77 2.41 33.00
N THR A 96 9.45 3.10 33.91
CA THR A 96 10.35 4.22 33.59
C THR A 96 11.57 3.75 32.78
N PHE A 97 12.14 2.60 33.13
CA PHE A 97 13.22 1.96 32.37
C PHE A 97 12.77 1.55 30.96
N LEU A 98 11.60 0.92 30.85
CA LEU A 98 11.03 0.54 29.55
C LEU A 98 10.81 1.76 28.66
N ARG A 99 10.21 2.84 29.19
CA ARG A 99 9.94 4.10 28.47
C ARG A 99 11.19 4.82 28.01
N SER A 100 12.20 4.93 28.87
CA SER A 100 13.40 5.72 28.60
C SER A 100 14.41 5.02 27.69
N LEU A 101 14.42 3.69 27.67
CA LEU A 101 15.46 2.91 26.99
C LEU A 101 14.89 1.87 26.03
N ILE A 102 14.08 0.94 26.54
CA ILE A 102 13.72 -0.29 25.80
C ILE A 102 12.77 0.00 24.63
N ILE A 103 11.72 0.80 24.87
CA ILE A 103 10.74 1.12 23.84
C ILE A 103 11.37 1.94 22.70
N PRO A 104 12.12 3.04 22.96
CA PRO A 104 12.80 3.78 21.90
C PRO A 104 13.70 2.90 21.03
N VAL A 105 14.52 2.04 21.66
CA VAL A 105 15.43 1.11 20.97
C VAL A 105 14.70 0.20 20.00
N PHE A 106 13.62 -0.45 20.44
CA PHE A 106 12.91 -1.41 19.59
C PHE A 106 12.02 -0.75 18.52
N VAL A 107 11.50 0.45 18.79
CA VAL A 107 10.81 1.24 17.76
C VAL A 107 11.79 1.70 16.68
N GLU A 108 12.95 2.24 17.05
CA GLU A 108 13.96 2.65 16.08
C GLU A 108 14.57 1.45 15.33
N CYS A 109 14.77 0.29 16.00
CA CYS A 109 15.14 -0.99 15.37
C CYS A 109 14.21 -1.39 14.21
N TYR A 110 12.95 -0.97 14.25
CA TYR A 110 12.02 -1.23 13.16
C TYR A 110 12.26 -0.31 11.95
N PHE A 111 12.63 0.94 12.17
CA PHE A 111 12.78 1.95 11.11
C PHE A 111 14.18 1.96 10.47
N LEU A 112 15.24 1.58 11.19
CA LEU A 112 16.63 1.64 10.73
C LEU A 112 17.05 0.61 9.65
N PRO A 113 16.63 -0.66 9.68
CA PRO A 113 17.13 -1.68 8.74
C PRO A 113 16.56 -1.51 7.34
N SER A 114 17.36 -1.66 6.29
CA SER A 114 16.85 -1.72 4.92
C SER A 114 16.15 -3.06 4.58
N ASP A 115 16.48 -4.13 5.29
CA ASP A 115 15.96 -5.48 5.04
C ASP A 115 14.67 -5.77 5.82
N VAL A 116 13.61 -6.17 5.10
CA VAL A 116 12.30 -6.54 5.65
C VAL A 116 12.36 -7.68 6.65
N VAL A 117 13.25 -8.66 6.43
CA VAL A 117 13.42 -9.80 7.34
C VAL A 117 13.84 -9.33 8.71
N VAL A 118 14.69 -8.31 8.76
CA VAL A 118 15.16 -7.70 10.00
C VAL A 118 14.01 -6.97 10.70
N ARG A 119 13.28 -6.12 9.98
CA ARG A 119 12.13 -5.40 10.52
C ARG A 119 11.06 -6.33 11.10
N ARG A 120 10.82 -7.47 10.44
CA ARG A 120 9.85 -8.47 10.91
C ARG A 120 10.22 -9.08 12.27
N GLN A 121 11.50 -9.08 12.67
CA GLN A 121 11.89 -9.54 14.00
C GLN A 121 11.60 -8.50 15.10
N ALA A 122 11.49 -7.21 14.77
CA ALA A 122 11.09 -6.18 15.72
C ALA A 122 9.57 -6.18 15.98
N ILE A 123 8.76 -6.72 15.06
CA ILE A 123 7.29 -6.70 15.15
C ILE A 123 6.76 -7.38 16.42
N PRO A 124 7.19 -8.60 16.80
CA PRO A 124 6.75 -9.25 18.03
C PRO A 124 7.15 -8.46 19.28
N LEU A 125 8.36 -7.88 19.30
CA LEU A 125 8.86 -7.08 20.41
C LEU A 125 8.02 -5.83 20.63
N ILE A 126 7.76 -5.07 19.56
CA ILE A 126 6.88 -3.89 19.60
C ILE A 126 5.47 -4.28 20.04
N LYS A 127 4.95 -5.43 19.59
CA LYS A 127 3.64 -5.94 20.01
C LYS A 127 3.59 -6.18 21.53
N THR A 128 4.61 -6.85 22.08
CA THR A 128 4.66 -7.13 23.53
C THR A 128 4.83 -5.84 24.32
N LEU A 129 5.66 -4.90 23.85
CA LEU A 129 5.81 -3.59 24.47
C LEU A 129 4.52 -2.77 24.42
N ALA A 130 3.77 -2.82 23.32
CA ALA A 130 2.49 -2.13 23.20
C ALA A 130 1.43 -2.68 24.17
N ALA A 131 1.56 -3.95 24.57
CA ALA A 131 0.70 -4.54 25.60
C ALA A 131 1.10 -4.10 27.03
N LEU A 132 2.36 -3.73 27.25
CA LEU A 132 2.87 -3.24 28.53
C LEU A 132 2.65 -1.73 28.69
N ASP A 133 2.95 -0.95 27.66
CA ASP A 133 2.76 0.50 27.62
C ASP A 133 2.32 0.97 26.21
N PRO A 134 1.01 0.95 25.93
CA PRO A 134 0.50 1.34 24.62
C PRO A 134 0.76 2.81 24.32
N SER A 135 0.71 3.68 25.33
CA SER A 135 0.82 5.14 25.17
C SER A 135 2.22 5.55 24.70
N CYS A 136 3.27 4.97 25.31
CA CYS A 136 4.64 5.27 24.95
C CYS A 136 4.97 4.72 23.55
N VAL A 137 4.59 3.47 23.26
CA VAL A 137 4.82 2.85 21.95
C VAL A 137 4.11 3.62 20.84
N ASP A 138 2.84 3.98 21.02
CA ASP A 138 2.10 4.79 20.05
C ASP A 138 2.80 6.12 19.78
N SER A 139 3.16 6.88 20.83
CA SER A 139 3.84 8.17 20.66
C SER A 139 5.18 8.06 19.92
N LEU A 140 5.99 7.04 20.21
CA LEU A 140 7.28 6.82 19.55
C LEU A 140 7.12 6.33 18.12
N LEU A 141 6.13 5.48 17.82
CA LEU A 141 5.81 5.09 16.45
C LEU A 141 5.38 6.29 15.61
N GLN A 142 4.59 7.21 16.18
CA GLN A 142 4.17 8.44 15.51
C GLN A 142 5.36 9.36 15.22
N ALA A 143 6.22 9.62 16.21
CA ALA A 143 7.40 10.46 16.04
C ALA A 143 8.36 9.88 14.97
N ASN A 144 8.64 8.58 15.05
CA ASN A 144 9.51 7.90 14.09
C ASN A 144 8.89 7.84 12.70
N LEU A 145 7.58 7.60 12.57
CA LEU A 145 6.88 7.65 11.27
C LEU A 145 7.07 9.01 10.60
N LEU A 146 6.81 10.10 11.31
CA LEU A 146 6.91 11.46 10.79
C LEU A 146 8.35 11.81 10.37
N ALA A 147 9.35 11.42 11.16
CA ALA A 147 10.76 11.57 10.79
C ALA A 147 11.10 10.72 9.55
N PHE A 148 10.60 9.48 9.50
CA PHE A 148 10.89 8.52 8.44
C PHE A 148 10.37 8.96 7.05
N ILE A 149 9.22 9.64 7.03
CA ILE A 149 8.65 10.24 5.80
C ILE A 149 9.10 11.69 5.56
N GLY A 150 9.89 12.28 6.47
CA GLY A 150 10.39 13.66 6.36
C GLY A 150 9.35 14.74 6.67
N ALA A 151 8.27 14.42 7.39
CA ALA A 151 7.20 15.35 7.77
C ALA A 151 7.41 15.99 9.14
N GLN A 152 8.45 15.61 9.91
CA GLN A 152 8.67 16.04 11.30
C GLN A 152 8.65 17.56 11.50
N ASN A 153 9.20 18.35 10.56
CA ASN A 153 9.27 19.82 10.67
C ASN A 153 7.89 20.49 10.68
N GLN A 154 6.86 19.84 10.14
CA GLN A 154 5.48 20.35 10.12
C GLN A 154 4.80 20.21 11.48
N TYR A 155 5.46 19.52 12.41
CA TYR A 155 4.89 19.06 13.66
C TYR A 155 5.80 19.39 14.85
N LEU A 156 6.67 20.40 14.74
CA LEU A 156 7.60 20.82 15.80
C LEU A 156 6.89 21.26 17.10
N ASP A 157 5.65 21.75 17.01
CA ASP A 157 4.83 22.18 18.15
C ASP A 157 4.11 21.00 18.87
N LEU A 158 4.38 19.76 18.48
CA LEU A 158 3.86 18.60 19.19
C LEU A 158 4.58 18.44 20.53
N ASP A 159 3.83 18.16 21.61
CA ASP A 159 4.30 17.50 22.85
C ASP A 159 4.93 16.09 22.59
N LEU A 160 5.32 15.78 21.35
CA LEU A 160 6.28 14.75 20.99
C LEU A 160 7.73 15.21 21.22
N ALA A 161 7.97 16.48 21.55
CA ALA A 161 9.28 17.02 21.94
C ALA A 161 10.08 16.17 22.97
N PRO A 162 9.47 15.58 24.02
CA PRO A 162 10.19 14.66 24.91
C PRO A 162 10.60 13.33 24.25
N ASN A 163 9.99 12.98 23.11
CA ASN A 163 10.26 11.78 22.32
C ASN A 163 10.91 12.12 20.97
N ALA A 164 11.77 13.15 20.94
CA ALA A 164 12.49 13.53 19.75
C ALA A 164 13.23 12.32 19.16
N VAL A 165 12.96 12.03 17.89
CA VAL A 165 13.69 10.99 17.15
C VAL A 165 15.16 11.34 17.18
N ASP A 166 16.00 10.35 17.48
CA ASP A 166 17.44 10.54 17.51
C ASP A 166 17.94 11.09 16.17
N GLN A 167 18.78 12.14 16.21
CA GLN A 167 19.25 12.81 15.00
C GLN A 167 20.00 11.84 14.06
N GLN A 168 20.79 10.91 14.63
CA GLN A 168 21.52 9.91 13.85
C GLN A 168 20.55 8.90 13.19
N ALA A 169 19.47 8.55 13.89
CA ALA A 169 18.41 7.71 13.32
C ALA A 169 17.70 8.43 12.17
N SER A 170 17.34 9.72 12.35
CA SER A 170 16.70 10.54 11.31
C SER A 170 17.57 10.68 10.06
N GLU A 171 18.87 10.92 10.20
CA GLU A 171 19.82 10.92 9.08
C GLU A 171 19.89 9.57 8.36
N THR A 172 19.81 8.47 9.12
CA THR A 172 19.80 7.12 8.55
C THR A 172 18.51 6.87 7.77
N TYR A 173 17.36 7.33 8.27
CA TYR A 173 16.07 7.25 7.57
C TYR A 173 16.11 7.99 6.24
N ALA A 174 16.65 9.20 6.23
CA ALA A 174 16.77 10.02 5.02
C ALA A 174 17.66 9.38 3.93
N ARG A 175 18.62 8.52 4.33
CA ARG A 175 19.50 7.79 3.39
C ARG A 175 18.89 6.53 2.79
N GLN A 176 17.77 6.04 3.33
CA GLN A 176 17.12 4.83 2.79
C GLN A 176 16.43 5.13 1.46
N ALA A 177 16.50 4.18 0.52
CA ALA A 177 15.80 4.29 -0.75
C ALA A 177 14.29 4.42 -0.54
N ALA A 178 13.61 5.20 -1.38
CA ALA A 178 12.19 5.48 -1.25
C ALA A 178 11.33 4.21 -1.26
N GLY A 179 11.69 3.21 -2.07
CA GLY A 179 11.02 1.91 -2.07
C GLY A 179 11.17 1.12 -0.78
N GLN A 180 12.34 1.18 -0.14
CA GLN A 180 12.58 0.54 1.15
C GLN A 180 11.76 1.19 2.26
N ARG A 181 11.69 2.53 2.25
CA ARG A 181 10.83 3.28 3.15
C ARG A 181 9.36 2.93 2.92
N ALA A 182 8.90 2.90 1.66
CA ALA A 182 7.52 2.53 1.34
C ALA A 182 7.16 1.10 1.78
N GLN A 183 8.06 0.14 1.53
CA GLN A 183 7.89 -1.25 1.95
C GLN A 183 7.84 -1.42 3.47
N ALA A 184 8.64 -0.65 4.20
CA ALA A 184 8.56 -0.63 5.66
C ALA A 184 7.19 -0.16 6.14
N LEU A 185 6.68 0.94 5.60
CA LEU A 185 5.36 1.45 5.95
C LEU A 185 4.25 0.48 5.53
N GLU A 186 4.40 -0.23 4.42
CA GLU A 186 3.48 -1.30 4.00
C GLU A 186 3.44 -2.43 5.05
N VAL A 187 4.60 -2.86 5.54
CA VAL A 187 4.69 -3.86 6.61
C VAL A 187 4.06 -3.34 7.90
N LEU A 188 4.28 -2.08 8.27
CA LEU A 188 3.71 -1.46 9.47
C LEU A 188 2.18 -1.37 9.37
N ALA A 189 1.67 -0.93 8.23
CA ALA A 189 0.24 -0.84 7.96
C ALA A 189 -0.46 -2.21 7.94
N ASN A 190 0.28 -3.31 7.85
CA ASN A 190 -0.24 -4.67 7.95
C ASN A 190 -0.18 -5.25 9.37
N THR A 191 0.35 -4.52 10.35
CA THR A 191 0.28 -4.93 11.76
C THR A 191 -0.94 -4.28 12.44
N PRO A 192 -1.57 -4.96 13.42
CA PRO A 192 -2.74 -4.42 14.13
C PRO A 192 -2.49 -3.10 14.87
N TYR A 193 -1.27 -2.89 15.39
CA TYR A 193 -0.88 -1.67 16.11
C TYR A 193 -0.28 -0.60 15.19
N GLY A 194 0.29 -0.98 14.05
CA GLY A 194 0.88 -0.05 13.09
C GLY A 194 -0.15 0.63 12.20
N TYR A 195 -1.22 -0.08 11.82
CA TYR A 195 -2.27 0.51 10.99
C TYR A 195 -2.95 1.74 11.63
N PRO A 196 -3.36 1.74 12.91
CA PRO A 196 -3.90 2.95 13.56
C PRO A 196 -2.96 4.15 13.49
N VAL A 197 -1.65 3.94 13.67
CA VAL A 197 -0.63 4.98 13.55
C VAL A 197 -0.59 5.54 12.12
N ILE A 198 -0.50 4.67 11.12
CA ILE A 198 -0.52 5.07 9.70
C ILE A 198 -1.81 5.81 9.34
N ARG A 199 -2.97 5.32 9.82
CA ARG A 199 -4.28 5.93 9.56
C ARG A 199 -4.36 7.36 10.11
N ARG A 200 -3.76 7.63 11.27
CA ARG A 200 -3.72 8.98 11.88
C ARG A 200 -2.91 9.98 11.06
N PHE A 201 -1.94 9.51 10.28
CA PHE A 201 -1.07 10.33 9.43
C PHE A 201 -1.23 9.95 7.95
N ILE A 202 -2.41 9.48 7.55
CA ILE A 202 -2.64 8.92 6.21
C ILE A 202 -2.43 9.97 5.12
N SER A 203 -2.80 11.22 5.39
CA SER A 203 -2.59 12.36 4.49
C SER A 203 -1.10 12.63 4.23
N ASP A 204 -0.28 12.58 5.28
CA ASP A 204 1.18 12.74 5.19
C ASP A 204 1.84 11.55 4.47
N VAL A 205 1.39 10.32 4.75
CA VAL A 205 1.88 9.10 4.07
C VAL A 205 1.52 9.11 2.59
N LEU A 206 0.30 9.52 2.23
CA LEU A 206 -0.12 9.71 0.84
C LEU A 206 0.66 10.87 0.19
N GLY A 207 0.91 11.97 0.92
CA GLY A 207 1.76 13.07 0.48
C GLY A 207 3.18 12.61 0.14
N TYR A 208 3.77 11.79 1.00
CA TYR A 208 5.04 11.10 0.76
C TYR A 208 4.98 10.27 -0.53
N CYS A 209 3.98 9.40 -0.70
CA CYS A 209 3.82 8.59 -1.90
C CYS A 209 3.74 9.44 -3.18
N GLY A 210 2.92 10.50 -3.16
CA GLY A 210 2.77 11.41 -4.29
C GLY A 210 4.07 12.13 -4.65
N ASN A 211 4.83 12.59 -3.64
CA ASN A 211 6.12 13.27 -3.85
C ASN A 211 7.18 12.33 -4.44
N GLU A 212 7.33 11.14 -3.87
CA GLU A 212 8.34 10.18 -4.30
C GLU A 212 8.03 9.65 -5.71
N LEU A 213 6.76 9.35 -6.03
CA LEU A 213 6.38 8.98 -7.40
C LEU A 213 6.63 10.13 -8.39
N SER A 214 6.24 11.36 -8.04
CA SER A 214 6.46 12.52 -8.93
C SER A 214 7.94 12.79 -9.20
N SER A 215 8.82 12.47 -8.24
CA SER A 215 10.28 12.56 -8.39
C SER A 215 10.87 11.40 -9.20
N ALA A 216 10.36 10.18 -8.99
CA ALA A 216 10.87 8.96 -9.63
C ALA A 216 10.45 8.80 -11.09
N LEU A 217 9.20 9.16 -11.43
CA LEU A 217 8.62 8.89 -12.75
C LEU A 217 9.33 9.57 -13.92
N PRO A 218 9.72 10.86 -13.86
CA PRO A 218 10.48 11.48 -14.94
C PRO A 218 11.78 10.72 -15.25
N ARG A 219 12.48 10.26 -14.21
CA ARG A 219 13.73 9.47 -14.34
C ARG A 219 13.48 8.11 -14.98
N LEU A 220 12.34 7.48 -14.69
CA LEU A 220 11.95 6.19 -15.25
C LEU A 220 11.51 6.32 -16.71
N GLN A 221 10.83 7.41 -17.07
CA GLN A 221 10.37 7.66 -18.44
C GLN A 221 11.54 7.96 -19.38
N THR A 222 12.47 8.84 -18.99
CA THR A 222 13.51 9.31 -19.90
C THR A 222 14.76 8.43 -19.92
N THR A 223 14.83 7.38 -19.08
CA THR A 223 16.03 6.54 -18.83
C THR A 223 17.33 7.29 -19.16
N PRO A 224 17.75 8.26 -18.33
CA PRO A 224 18.79 9.19 -18.71
C PRO A 224 20.07 8.45 -19.14
N ALA A 225 20.72 8.95 -20.19
CA ALA A 225 21.99 8.43 -20.66
C ALA A 225 22.98 8.36 -19.49
N GLY A 226 23.41 7.14 -19.13
CA GLY A 226 24.33 6.90 -18.00
C GLY A 226 23.73 6.16 -16.81
N MET A 227 22.41 5.92 -16.75
CA MET A 227 21.83 5.07 -15.71
C MET A 227 22.18 3.60 -15.94
N SER A 228 22.73 2.94 -14.92
CA SER A 228 23.04 1.51 -14.96
C SER A 228 21.77 0.66 -14.95
N SER A 229 21.85 -0.56 -15.48
CA SER A 229 20.73 -1.51 -15.43
C SER A 229 20.25 -1.81 -14.00
N ALA A 230 21.15 -1.75 -13.01
CA ALA A 230 20.80 -1.98 -11.61
C ALA A 230 19.97 -0.82 -11.04
N GLU A 231 20.33 0.42 -11.37
CA GLU A 231 19.58 1.62 -10.93
C GLU A 231 18.18 1.66 -11.55
N VAL A 232 18.03 1.26 -12.83
CA VAL A 232 16.70 1.16 -13.47
C VAL A 232 15.84 0.12 -12.76
N VAL A 233 16.40 -1.04 -12.42
CA VAL A 233 15.68 -2.09 -11.67
C VAL A 233 15.26 -1.57 -10.30
N GLN A 234 16.17 -0.93 -9.57
CA GLN A 234 15.85 -0.33 -8.27
C GLN A 234 14.75 0.73 -8.37
N LEU A 235 14.80 1.60 -9.39
CA LEU A 235 13.79 2.64 -9.59
C LEU A 235 12.40 2.05 -9.91
N ARG A 236 12.35 0.95 -10.68
CA ARG A 236 11.10 0.20 -10.94
C ARG A 236 10.54 -0.41 -9.67
N ASP A 237 11.40 -1.02 -8.87
CA ASP A 237 11.03 -1.62 -7.60
C ASP A 237 10.54 -0.54 -6.62
N ASP A 238 11.21 0.61 -6.56
CA ASP A 238 10.81 1.75 -5.74
C ASP A 238 9.40 2.25 -6.12
N CYS A 239 9.15 2.50 -7.41
CA CYS A 239 7.82 2.90 -7.89
C CYS A 239 6.75 1.86 -7.54
N THR A 240 7.09 0.56 -7.63
CA THR A 240 6.17 -0.53 -7.26
C THR A 240 5.83 -0.48 -5.77
N GLN A 241 6.82 -0.37 -4.88
CA GLN A 241 6.55 -0.34 -3.44
C GLN A 241 5.78 0.92 -3.03
N ILE A 242 6.09 2.07 -3.62
CA ILE A 242 5.38 3.33 -3.32
C ILE A 242 3.91 3.24 -3.78
N ALA A 243 3.66 2.74 -4.99
CA ALA A 243 2.30 2.53 -5.48
C ALA A 243 1.52 1.51 -4.61
N ARG A 244 2.19 0.45 -4.12
CA ARG A 244 1.58 -0.54 -3.21
C ARG A 244 1.22 0.05 -1.86
N LEU A 245 2.09 0.89 -1.30
CA LEU A 245 1.78 1.61 -0.07
C LEU A 245 0.56 2.52 -0.27
N ALA A 246 0.52 3.31 -1.34
CA ALA A 246 -0.64 4.14 -1.66
C ALA A 246 -1.92 3.29 -1.80
N PHE A 247 -1.87 2.17 -2.53
CA PHE A 247 -2.99 1.24 -2.66
C PHE A 247 -3.45 0.67 -1.31
N LEU A 248 -2.52 0.25 -0.46
CA LEU A 248 -2.82 -0.29 0.87
C LEU A 248 -3.48 0.78 1.76
N CYS A 249 -2.95 1.99 1.74
CA CYS A 249 -3.48 3.14 2.44
C CYS A 249 -4.92 3.44 2.00
N LEU A 250 -5.19 3.46 0.70
CA LEU A 250 -6.52 3.77 0.18
C LEU A 250 -7.53 2.62 0.38
N SER A 251 -7.10 1.37 0.22
CA SER A 251 -8.01 0.21 0.30
C SER A 251 -8.45 -0.12 1.73
N LYS A 252 -7.68 0.28 2.75
CA LYS A 252 -8.06 0.08 4.16
C LYS A 252 -8.88 1.22 4.77
N LEU A 253 -9.04 2.33 4.05
CA LEU A 253 -10.00 3.37 4.42
C LEU A 253 -11.38 2.83 4.06
N GLU A 254 -12.05 2.16 5.01
CA GLU A 254 -13.37 1.57 4.80
C GLU A 254 -14.31 2.59 4.13
N PRO A 255 -14.77 2.33 2.90
CA PRO A 255 -15.72 3.17 2.20
C PRO A 255 -17.12 2.79 2.66
N SER A 256 -17.42 2.90 3.96
CA SER A 256 -18.76 2.53 4.47
C SER A 256 -19.85 3.53 4.06
N SER A 257 -19.54 4.54 3.24
CA SER A 257 -20.41 5.49 2.50
C SER A 257 -19.75 6.87 2.35
N SER A 258 -18.60 7.09 2.99
CA SER A 258 -17.96 8.40 3.11
C SER A 258 -16.93 8.67 2.01
N ASP A 259 -17.01 9.88 1.45
CA ASP A 259 -16.00 10.50 0.59
C ASP A 259 -14.58 10.34 1.18
N LEU A 260 -13.66 9.78 0.39
CA LEU A 260 -12.26 9.60 0.76
C LEU A 260 -11.62 10.91 1.19
N GLN A 261 -11.95 12.03 0.54
CA GLN A 261 -11.45 13.34 0.94
C GLN A 261 -11.87 13.67 2.36
N LEU A 262 -13.13 13.39 2.71
CA LEU A 262 -13.66 13.63 4.04
C LEU A 262 -12.96 12.73 5.08
N VAL A 263 -12.77 11.45 4.78
CA VAL A 263 -12.08 10.51 5.69
C VAL A 263 -10.64 10.96 5.95
N ILE A 264 -9.92 11.34 4.89
CA ILE A 264 -8.54 11.84 5.00
C ILE A 264 -8.53 13.19 5.73
N PHE A 265 -9.43 14.10 5.40
CA PHE A 265 -9.57 15.40 6.05
C PHE A 265 -9.81 15.26 7.56
N GLN A 266 -10.70 14.36 7.96
CA GLN A 266 -10.99 14.07 9.38
C GLN A 266 -9.81 13.44 10.12
N SER A 267 -8.90 12.77 9.40
CA SER A 267 -7.66 12.24 9.99
C SER A 267 -6.58 13.31 10.18
N MET A 268 -6.68 14.45 9.50
CA MET A 268 -5.68 15.51 9.58
C MET A 268 -5.74 16.23 10.92
N ARG A 269 -4.56 16.48 11.49
CA ARG A 269 -4.43 17.33 12.68
C ARG A 269 -4.74 18.80 12.36
N THR A 270 -4.20 19.30 11.24
CA THR A 270 -4.44 20.64 10.72
C THR A 270 -5.22 20.51 9.41
N PRO A 271 -6.56 20.44 9.48
CA PRO A 271 -7.39 20.17 8.31
C PRO A 271 -7.18 21.21 7.22
N SER A 272 -6.81 20.75 6.03
CA SER A 272 -6.70 21.57 4.82
C SER A 272 -7.25 20.79 3.63
N GLN A 273 -8.42 21.22 3.16
CA GLN A 273 -9.07 20.58 2.01
C GLN A 273 -8.24 20.70 0.73
N ASP A 274 -7.56 21.83 0.56
CA ASP A 274 -6.65 22.06 -0.56
C ASP A 274 -5.46 21.10 -0.53
N PHE A 275 -4.92 20.82 0.67
CA PHE A 275 -3.84 19.85 0.83
C PHE A 275 -4.29 18.44 0.44
N VAL A 276 -5.43 17.98 0.96
CA VAL A 276 -5.99 16.65 0.62
C VAL A 276 -6.23 16.53 -0.88
N SER A 277 -6.89 17.52 -1.48
CA SER A 277 -7.17 17.54 -2.91
C SER A 277 -5.89 17.52 -3.74
N THR A 278 -4.88 18.29 -3.34
CA THR A 278 -3.57 18.34 -4.02
C THR A 278 -2.83 17.00 -3.93
N VAL A 279 -2.82 16.36 -2.75
CA VAL A 279 -2.17 15.07 -2.55
C VAL A 279 -2.84 13.99 -3.40
N LEU A 280 -4.17 13.90 -3.38
CA LEU A 280 -4.92 12.91 -4.15
C LEU A 280 -4.79 13.15 -5.66
N ALA A 281 -4.86 14.40 -6.12
CA ALA A 281 -4.63 14.76 -7.52
C ALA A 281 -3.22 14.40 -7.98
N ARG A 282 -2.21 14.61 -7.12
CA ARG A 282 -0.81 14.23 -7.41
C ARG A 282 -0.65 12.73 -7.55
N ILE A 283 -1.23 11.94 -6.63
CA ILE A 283 -1.20 10.47 -6.73
C ILE A 283 -1.93 10.02 -7.99
N TYR A 284 -3.11 10.57 -8.26
CA TYR A 284 -3.89 10.26 -9.45
C TYR A 284 -3.08 10.49 -10.73
N ALA A 285 -2.48 11.67 -10.89
CA ALA A 285 -1.63 11.99 -12.03
C ALA A 285 -0.38 11.11 -12.12
N ALA A 286 0.29 10.83 -11.00
CA ALA A 286 1.47 9.98 -10.96
C ALA A 286 1.14 8.53 -11.35
N CYS A 287 0.02 7.98 -10.87
CA CYS A 287 -0.44 6.65 -11.24
C CYS A 287 -0.80 6.56 -12.73
N TRP A 288 -1.38 7.60 -13.32
CA TRP A 288 -1.58 7.68 -14.78
C TRP A 288 -0.28 7.56 -15.56
N VAL A 289 0.73 8.32 -15.15
CA VAL A 289 2.05 8.29 -15.77
C VAL A 289 2.68 6.90 -15.60
N LEU A 290 2.57 6.31 -14.41
CA LEU A 290 3.11 4.98 -14.13
C LEU A 290 2.42 3.88 -14.95
N VAL A 291 1.08 3.93 -15.08
CA VAL A 291 0.31 2.99 -15.92
C VAL A 291 0.75 3.08 -17.37
N GLY A 292 1.05 4.27 -17.90
CA GLY A 292 1.49 4.48 -19.29
C GLY A 292 3.00 4.34 -19.52
N CYS A 293 3.79 4.01 -18.50
CA CYS A 293 5.25 3.97 -18.61
C CYS A 293 5.73 2.61 -19.12
N ASP A 294 6.28 2.58 -20.34
CA ASP A 294 6.84 1.36 -20.95
C ASP A 294 8.00 0.77 -20.14
N ASN A 295 8.77 1.64 -19.47
CA ASN A 295 9.88 1.25 -18.62
C ASN A 295 9.43 0.78 -17.23
N ALA A 296 8.15 0.86 -16.87
CA ALA A 296 7.69 0.37 -15.57
C ALA A 296 7.55 -1.16 -15.58
N ALA A 297 7.80 -1.79 -14.43
CA ALA A 297 7.50 -3.21 -14.27
C ALA A 297 5.98 -3.43 -14.35
N LEU A 298 5.56 -4.58 -14.91
CA LEU A 298 4.15 -4.95 -15.07
C LEU A 298 3.36 -4.83 -13.76
N ASN A 299 3.94 -5.29 -12.65
CA ASN A 299 3.32 -5.22 -11.33
C ASN A 299 3.08 -3.78 -10.87
N SER A 300 4.02 -2.85 -11.07
CA SER A 300 3.81 -1.43 -10.76
C SER A 300 2.67 -0.83 -11.58
N ARG A 301 2.54 -1.20 -12.87
CA ARG A 301 1.45 -0.73 -13.74
C ARG A 301 0.09 -1.24 -13.27
N GLN A 302 0.02 -2.51 -12.87
CA GLN A 302 -1.20 -3.10 -12.29
C GLN A 302 -1.61 -2.41 -10.99
N VAL A 303 -0.67 -2.24 -10.05
CA VAL A 303 -0.96 -1.60 -8.76
C VAL A 303 -1.35 -0.14 -8.97
N ALA A 304 -0.69 0.58 -9.87
CA ALA A 304 -1.08 1.94 -10.22
C ALA A 304 -2.50 2.02 -10.79
N ALA A 305 -2.90 1.08 -11.64
CA ALA A 305 -4.27 0.99 -12.14
C ALA A 305 -5.27 0.71 -11.00
N MET A 306 -4.92 -0.16 -10.04
CA MET A 306 -5.72 -0.40 -8.84
C MET A 306 -5.87 0.86 -7.97
N VAL A 307 -4.81 1.67 -7.83
CA VAL A 307 -4.88 2.97 -7.15
C VAL A 307 -5.85 3.92 -7.87
N LEU A 308 -5.79 4.01 -9.21
CA LEU A 308 -6.70 4.86 -9.98
C LEU A 308 -8.16 4.49 -9.77
N VAL A 309 -8.48 3.19 -9.79
CA VAL A 309 -9.83 2.70 -9.52
C VAL A 309 -10.25 3.03 -8.10
N GLN A 310 -9.40 2.78 -7.10
CA GLN A 310 -9.70 3.10 -5.71
C GLN A 310 -9.95 4.60 -5.49
N LEU A 311 -9.22 5.46 -6.20
CA LEU A 311 -9.44 6.91 -6.16
C LEU A 311 -10.75 7.32 -6.82
N ILE A 312 -11.21 6.66 -7.88
CA ILE A 312 -12.52 6.96 -8.47
C ILE A 312 -13.63 6.42 -7.56
N GLU A 313 -13.49 5.19 -7.05
CA GLU A 313 -14.47 4.59 -6.13
C GLU A 313 -14.60 5.36 -4.81
N GLY A 314 -13.48 5.89 -4.31
CA GLY A 314 -13.43 6.69 -3.08
C GLY A 314 -13.84 8.16 -3.25
N SER A 315 -14.16 8.63 -4.46
CA SER A 315 -14.43 10.06 -4.72
C SER A 315 -15.69 10.62 -4.03
N GLY A 316 -16.49 9.78 -3.38
CA GLY A 316 -17.78 10.19 -2.79
C GLY A 316 -18.90 10.39 -3.81
N LEU A 317 -18.64 10.14 -5.09
CA LEU A 317 -19.62 10.25 -6.16
C LEU A 317 -20.67 9.12 -6.06
N PRO A 318 -21.92 9.37 -6.46
CA PRO A 318 -22.94 8.33 -6.57
C PRO A 318 -22.55 7.26 -7.61
N PRO A 319 -23.10 6.03 -7.53
CA PRO A 319 -22.72 4.92 -8.42
C PRO A 319 -22.74 5.25 -9.92
N ALA A 320 -23.74 6.00 -10.39
CA ALA A 320 -23.84 6.39 -11.81
C ALA A 320 -22.72 7.35 -12.24
N GLU A 321 -22.33 8.29 -11.38
CA GLU A 321 -21.24 9.23 -11.65
C GLU A 321 -19.87 8.53 -11.55
N ARG A 322 -19.70 7.60 -10.61
CA ARG A 322 -18.52 6.72 -10.55
C ARG A 322 -18.40 5.88 -11.82
N ALA A 323 -19.49 5.29 -12.30
CA ALA A 323 -19.52 4.53 -13.53
C ALA A 323 -19.13 5.38 -14.74
N ALA A 324 -19.69 6.59 -14.83
CA ALA A 324 -19.34 7.55 -15.87
C ALA A 324 -17.87 8.00 -15.78
N ALA A 325 -17.35 8.18 -14.56
CA ALA A 325 -15.94 8.49 -14.31
C ALA A 325 -15.03 7.32 -14.70
N LEU A 326 -15.31 6.07 -14.34
CA LEU A 326 -14.56 4.90 -14.79
C LEU A 326 -14.59 4.78 -16.33
N ALA A 327 -15.77 4.95 -16.94
CA ALA A 327 -15.92 4.90 -18.40
C ALA A 327 -15.07 5.97 -19.09
N ARG A 328 -15.18 7.22 -18.65
CA ARG A 328 -14.48 8.36 -19.23
C ARG A 328 -12.99 8.38 -18.92
N HIS A 329 -12.62 8.11 -17.68
CA HIS A 329 -11.25 8.20 -17.17
C HIS A 329 -10.49 6.90 -17.20
N LEU A 330 -11.05 5.74 -17.52
CA LEU A 330 -10.27 4.51 -17.56
C LEU A 330 -10.55 3.66 -18.80
N LEU A 331 -11.62 3.96 -19.54
CA LEU A 331 -12.03 3.15 -20.68
C LEU A 331 -12.17 3.95 -21.98
N ASP A 332 -11.91 5.26 -21.95
CA ASP A 332 -12.01 6.16 -23.11
C ASP A 332 -13.39 6.14 -23.78
N ILE A 333 -14.43 6.02 -22.95
CA ILE A 333 -15.82 6.08 -23.38
C ILE A 333 -16.35 7.47 -23.05
N GLU A 334 -16.76 8.20 -24.09
CA GLU A 334 -17.39 9.51 -23.92
C GLU A 334 -18.71 9.37 -23.16
N THR A 335 -18.79 10.04 -22.01
CA THR A 335 -20.00 10.15 -21.20
C THR A 335 -20.31 11.62 -20.93
N PRO A 336 -21.58 12.04 -21.00
CA PRO A 336 -22.01 13.38 -20.65
C PRO A 336 -21.88 13.53 -19.13
N THR A 337 -20.77 14.09 -18.66
CA THR A 337 -20.53 14.32 -17.24
C THR A 337 -20.31 15.81 -16.98
N SER A 338 -21.20 16.39 -16.19
CA SER A 338 -21.20 17.80 -15.78
C SER A 338 -20.69 18.03 -14.35
N LEU A 339 -20.38 16.98 -13.58
CA LEU A 339 -20.08 17.08 -12.15
C LEU A 339 -18.94 16.15 -11.71
N LEU A 340 -17.75 16.30 -12.29
CA LEU A 340 -16.54 15.82 -11.63
C LEU A 340 -16.10 16.91 -10.64
N THR A 341 -16.25 16.64 -9.34
CA THR A 341 -15.84 17.56 -8.26
C THR A 341 -14.65 16.98 -7.50
N GLY A 342 -13.81 17.87 -6.94
CA GLY A 342 -12.67 17.48 -6.10
C GLY A 342 -11.35 17.30 -6.87
N TYR A 343 -10.60 16.24 -6.55
CA TYR A 343 -9.27 15.97 -7.09
C TYR A 343 -9.26 15.30 -8.48
N LEU A 344 -10.41 14.86 -8.98
CA LEU A 344 -10.50 14.25 -10.31
C LEU A 344 -10.48 15.36 -11.37
N PRO A 345 -9.63 15.26 -12.41
CA PRO A 345 -9.58 16.29 -13.44
C PRO A 345 -10.88 16.30 -14.24
N THR A 346 -11.42 17.47 -14.56
CA THR A 346 -12.64 17.59 -15.39
C THR A 346 -12.41 17.17 -16.85
N ASN A 347 -11.16 17.27 -17.32
CA ASN A 347 -10.74 16.78 -18.63
C ASN A 347 -9.61 15.75 -18.47
N PRO A 348 -9.85 14.44 -18.70
CA PRO A 348 -8.80 13.42 -18.64
C PRO A 348 -7.71 13.63 -19.70
N GLU A 349 -8.00 14.31 -20.81
CA GLU A 349 -7.00 14.58 -21.85
C GLU A 349 -5.89 15.54 -21.38
N ALA A 350 -6.11 16.27 -20.29
CA ALA A 350 -5.09 17.08 -19.65
C ALA A 350 -4.01 16.23 -18.94
N LEU A 351 -4.23 14.91 -18.80
CA LEU A 351 -3.26 14.01 -18.18
C LEU A 351 -2.16 13.62 -19.17
N PRO A 352 -0.86 13.68 -18.79
CA PRO A 352 0.27 13.51 -19.71
C PRO A 352 0.33 12.19 -20.48
N SER A 353 -0.38 11.14 -20.03
CA SER A 353 -0.30 9.78 -20.57
C SER A 353 -1.63 9.16 -20.97
N TRP A 354 -2.74 9.91 -20.93
CA TRP A 354 -4.09 9.39 -21.17
C TRP A 354 -4.20 8.59 -22.48
N ARG A 355 -3.86 9.22 -23.60
CA ARG A 355 -3.96 8.62 -24.93
C ARG A 355 -2.95 7.50 -25.17
N VAL A 356 -1.79 7.57 -24.51
CA VAL A 356 -0.76 6.52 -24.59
C VAL A 356 -1.26 5.23 -23.94
N CYS A 357 -1.94 5.35 -22.79
CA CYS A 357 -2.51 4.21 -22.07
C CYS A 357 -3.59 3.48 -22.88
N MET A 358 -4.41 4.19 -23.65
CA MET A 358 -5.50 3.58 -24.44
C MET A 358 -5.00 2.89 -25.71
N GLY A 359 -3.80 3.25 -26.20
CA GLY A 359 -3.15 2.56 -27.31
C GLY A 359 -2.36 1.30 -26.88
N ASP A 360 -1.92 1.23 -25.62
CA ASP A 360 -1.09 0.14 -25.11
C ASP A 360 -1.91 -0.99 -24.48
N ALA A 361 -1.80 -2.19 -25.06
CA ALA A 361 -2.44 -3.40 -24.55
C ALA A 361 -2.07 -3.71 -23.08
N VAL A 362 -0.86 -3.38 -22.63
CA VAL A 362 -0.44 -3.61 -21.25
C VAL A 362 -1.15 -2.66 -20.28
N ALA A 363 -1.23 -1.37 -20.61
CA ALA A 363 -2.00 -0.41 -19.83
C ALA A 363 -3.48 -0.80 -19.78
N MET A 364 -4.08 -1.08 -20.95
CA MET A 364 -5.49 -1.46 -21.05
C MET A 364 -5.84 -2.68 -20.17
N VAL A 365 -5.01 -3.73 -20.18
CA VAL A 365 -5.28 -4.91 -19.34
C VAL A 365 -5.06 -4.62 -17.85
N CYS A 366 -4.07 -3.78 -17.49
CA CYS A 366 -3.87 -3.38 -16.10
C CYS A 366 -5.08 -2.60 -15.56
N VAL A 367 -5.62 -1.69 -16.37
CA VAL A 367 -6.83 -0.93 -16.05
C VAL A 367 -8.05 -1.83 -15.95
N ALA A 368 -8.28 -2.71 -16.93
CA ALA A 368 -9.35 -3.70 -16.89
C ALA A 368 -9.29 -4.54 -15.61
N ARG A 369 -8.09 -5.05 -15.26
CA ARG A 369 -7.89 -5.82 -14.02
C ARG A 369 -8.19 -5.00 -12.77
N GLY A 370 -7.77 -3.74 -12.74
CA GLY A 370 -8.07 -2.84 -11.63
C GLY A 370 -9.58 -2.71 -11.41
N ILE A 371 -10.33 -2.47 -12.49
CA ILE A 371 -11.80 -2.31 -12.44
C ILE A 371 -12.46 -3.60 -11.96
N VAL A 372 -12.15 -4.74 -12.58
CA VAL A 372 -12.75 -6.04 -12.21
C VAL A 372 -12.46 -6.41 -10.77
N SER A 373 -11.29 -6.04 -10.24
CA SER A 373 -10.88 -6.45 -8.89
C SER A 373 -11.45 -5.57 -7.77
N LEU A 374 -11.86 -4.34 -8.08
CA LEU A 374 -12.12 -3.31 -7.05
C LEU A 374 -13.42 -2.54 -7.22
N ALA A 375 -13.90 -2.36 -8.45
CA ALA A 375 -15.12 -1.60 -8.69
C ALA A 375 -16.33 -2.46 -8.27
N PRO A 376 -17.19 -2.00 -7.34
CA PRO A 376 -18.32 -2.78 -6.88
C PRO A 376 -19.40 -2.92 -7.97
N TYR A 377 -20.28 -3.90 -7.79
CA TYR A 377 -21.33 -4.23 -8.78
C TYR A 377 -22.33 -3.10 -8.99
N ASP A 378 -22.64 -2.35 -7.94
CA ASP A 378 -23.52 -1.18 -8.01
C ASP A 378 -23.01 -0.13 -9.01
N THR A 379 -21.69 -0.01 -9.15
CA THR A 379 -21.02 0.94 -10.03
C THR A 379 -20.80 0.34 -11.42
N THR A 380 -20.31 -0.89 -11.49
CA THR A 380 -19.97 -1.51 -12.78
C THR A 380 -21.18 -1.86 -13.65
N LEU A 381 -22.34 -2.07 -13.04
CA LEU A 381 -23.62 -2.36 -13.71
C LEU A 381 -24.48 -1.12 -13.98
N CYS A 382 -24.08 0.07 -13.51
CA CYS A 382 -24.80 1.29 -13.83
C CYS A 382 -24.83 1.54 -15.33
N GLU A 383 -25.99 1.94 -15.84
CA GLU A 383 -26.16 2.31 -17.24
C GLU A 383 -25.38 3.59 -17.57
N LEU A 384 -24.57 3.52 -18.62
CA LEU A 384 -23.84 4.64 -19.17
C LEU A 384 -24.75 5.37 -20.16
N SER A 385 -24.95 6.66 -19.94
CA SER A 385 -25.67 7.54 -20.88
C SER A 385 -24.76 7.91 -22.07
N VAL A 386 -24.45 6.96 -22.96
CA VAL A 386 -23.56 7.21 -24.11
C VAL A 386 -24.34 7.93 -25.23
N PRO A 387 -23.83 9.03 -25.82
CA PRO A 387 -24.48 9.68 -26.94
C PRO A 387 -24.60 8.70 -28.12
N SER A 388 -25.80 8.59 -28.68
CA SER A 388 -26.17 7.61 -29.70
C SER A 388 -25.48 7.87 -31.04
N GLY A 389 -24.31 7.28 -31.25
CA GLY A 389 -23.53 7.35 -32.49
C GLY A 389 -22.84 6.04 -32.87
N ASN A 390 -23.54 5.16 -33.59
CA ASN A 390 -23.04 4.17 -34.57
C ASN A 390 -21.94 3.13 -34.21
N SER A 391 -21.72 2.76 -32.95
CA SER A 391 -20.96 1.54 -32.61
C SER A 391 -21.70 0.76 -31.54
N ALA A 392 -21.56 -0.58 -31.53
CA ALA A 392 -22.20 -1.50 -30.60
C ALA A 392 -22.31 -0.87 -29.20
N THR A 393 -23.55 -0.55 -28.78
CA THR A 393 -23.80 0.34 -27.65
C THR A 393 -23.35 -0.32 -26.36
N ILE A 394 -22.11 -0.05 -25.95
CA ILE A 394 -21.61 -0.41 -24.62
C ILE A 394 -22.49 0.34 -23.62
N THR A 395 -23.30 -0.40 -22.86
CA THR A 395 -24.29 0.21 -21.95
C THR A 395 -23.80 0.24 -20.51
N THR A 396 -22.76 -0.50 -20.14
CA THR A 396 -22.23 -0.54 -18.78
C THR A 396 -20.70 -0.61 -18.76
N VAL A 397 -20.09 -0.25 -17.63
CA VAL A 397 -18.65 -0.42 -17.40
C VAL A 397 -18.26 -1.90 -17.48
N HIS A 398 -19.12 -2.81 -17.02
CA HIS A 398 -18.87 -4.25 -17.10
C HIS A 398 -18.71 -4.75 -18.55
N GLU A 399 -19.58 -4.29 -19.47
CA GLU A 399 -19.48 -4.61 -20.91
C GLU A 399 -18.25 -3.96 -21.56
N ALA A 400 -17.94 -2.72 -21.17
CA ALA A 400 -16.78 -2.00 -21.65
C ALA A 400 -15.47 -2.75 -21.34
N VAL A 401 -15.34 -3.21 -20.10
CA VAL A 401 -14.19 -3.97 -19.63
C VAL A 401 -14.05 -5.27 -20.42
N PHE A 402 -15.14 -6.03 -20.63
CA PHE A 402 -15.10 -7.21 -21.48
C PHE A 402 -14.62 -6.89 -22.90
N THR A 403 -15.14 -5.79 -23.47
CA THR A 403 -14.77 -5.34 -24.81
C THR A 403 -13.27 -5.06 -24.90
N HIS A 404 -12.70 -4.40 -23.90
CA HIS A 404 -11.26 -4.16 -23.79
C HIS A 404 -10.47 -5.46 -23.70
N ILE A 405 -10.80 -6.36 -22.77
CA ILE A 405 -10.10 -7.64 -22.60
C ILE A 405 -10.16 -8.46 -23.91
N ALA A 406 -11.34 -8.60 -24.51
CA ALA A 406 -11.54 -9.35 -25.74
C ALA A 406 -10.75 -8.78 -26.92
N SER A 407 -10.64 -7.44 -27.02
CA SER A 407 -9.83 -6.79 -28.06
C SER A 407 -8.33 -7.10 -27.93
N ILE A 408 -7.86 -7.34 -26.70
CA ILE A 408 -6.46 -7.67 -26.41
C ILE A 408 -6.21 -9.16 -26.68
N CYS A 409 -7.15 -10.05 -26.34
CA CYS A 409 -7.06 -11.49 -26.61
C CYS A 409 -6.80 -11.79 -28.09
N GLY A 410 -7.34 -11.00 -29.02
CA GLY A 410 -7.12 -11.14 -30.46
C GLY A 410 -5.70 -10.81 -30.94
N ARG A 411 -4.84 -10.23 -30.09
CA ARG A 411 -3.48 -9.82 -30.47
C ARG A 411 -2.47 -10.96 -30.27
N SER A 412 -2.06 -11.59 -31.38
CA SER A 412 -1.12 -12.72 -31.37
C SER A 412 0.29 -12.35 -30.88
N GLN A 413 0.71 -11.09 -31.05
CA GLN A 413 2.07 -10.61 -30.79
C GLN A 413 2.36 -10.19 -29.34
N LEU A 414 1.44 -10.43 -28.40
CA LEU A 414 1.64 -10.05 -27.01
C LEU A 414 2.71 -10.90 -26.32
N ALA A 415 3.49 -10.26 -25.44
CA ALA A 415 4.46 -10.95 -24.59
C ALA A 415 3.76 -11.99 -23.69
N PRO A 416 4.41 -13.13 -23.37
CA PRO A 416 3.78 -14.21 -22.60
C PRO A 416 3.19 -13.76 -21.25
N GLY A 417 3.89 -12.91 -20.50
CA GLY A 417 3.40 -12.39 -19.22
C GLY A 417 2.13 -11.55 -19.35
N VAL A 418 2.00 -10.80 -20.45
CA VAL A 418 0.80 -10.00 -20.76
C VAL A 418 -0.35 -10.93 -21.15
N LYS A 419 -0.10 -11.99 -21.93
CA LYS A 419 -1.12 -13.00 -22.26
C LYS A 419 -1.68 -13.67 -21.01
N VAL A 420 -0.80 -14.12 -20.09
CA VAL A 420 -1.22 -14.71 -18.81
C VAL A 420 -2.12 -13.72 -18.05
N LEU A 421 -1.69 -12.46 -17.94
CA LEU A 421 -2.46 -11.43 -17.29
C LEU A 421 -3.84 -11.21 -17.94
N VAL A 422 -3.92 -11.19 -19.27
CA VAL A 422 -5.18 -11.05 -20.00
C VAL A 422 -6.12 -12.23 -19.70
N PHE A 423 -5.62 -13.46 -19.71
CA PHE A 423 -6.42 -14.63 -19.40
C PHE A 423 -6.86 -14.68 -17.94
N GLU A 424 -5.98 -14.33 -17.00
CA GLU A 424 -6.37 -14.19 -15.59
C GLU A 424 -7.46 -13.13 -15.42
N THR A 425 -7.32 -11.98 -16.10
CA THR A 425 -8.31 -10.89 -16.03
C THR A 425 -9.65 -11.31 -16.63
N MET A 426 -9.63 -12.04 -17.75
CA MET A 426 -10.84 -12.64 -18.33
C MET A 426 -11.49 -13.66 -17.37
N ALA A 427 -10.68 -14.52 -16.75
CA ALA A 427 -11.16 -15.52 -15.81
C ALA A 427 -11.80 -14.86 -14.56
N THR A 428 -11.19 -13.81 -14.02
CA THR A 428 -11.79 -13.03 -12.93
C THR A 428 -13.09 -12.39 -13.38
N TRP A 429 -13.12 -11.73 -14.54
CA TRP A 429 -14.35 -11.12 -15.07
C TRP A 429 -15.48 -12.14 -15.27
N LEU A 430 -15.17 -13.34 -15.77
CA LEU A 430 -16.13 -14.45 -15.90
C LEU A 430 -16.63 -14.93 -14.53
N HIS A 431 -15.73 -15.03 -13.56
CA HIS A 431 -16.08 -15.42 -12.20
C HIS A 431 -17.02 -14.41 -11.55
N GLU A 432 -16.69 -13.12 -11.62
CA GLU A 432 -17.55 -12.03 -11.14
C GLU A 432 -18.91 -12.06 -11.85
N THR A 433 -18.92 -12.26 -13.17
CA THR A 433 -20.18 -12.38 -13.93
C THR A 433 -21.03 -13.55 -13.45
N ALA A 434 -20.41 -14.71 -13.20
CA ALA A 434 -21.11 -15.87 -12.67
C ALA A 434 -21.67 -15.61 -11.26
N GLN A 435 -20.91 -14.95 -10.38
CA GLN A 435 -21.37 -14.57 -9.05
C GLN A 435 -22.57 -13.62 -9.12
N MET A 436 -22.52 -12.60 -9.98
CA MET A 436 -23.64 -11.67 -10.20
C MET A 436 -24.91 -12.41 -10.67
N LEU A 437 -24.78 -13.32 -11.64
CA LEU A 437 -25.90 -14.13 -12.11
C LEU A 437 -26.48 -15.03 -11.01
N GLN A 438 -25.63 -15.64 -10.18
CA GLN A 438 -26.03 -16.49 -9.06
C GLN A 438 -26.77 -15.71 -7.97
N GLN A 439 -26.23 -14.56 -7.54
CA GLN A 439 -26.88 -13.70 -6.55
C GLN A 439 -28.28 -13.27 -7.02
N ARG A 440 -28.43 -12.99 -8.32
CA ARG A 440 -29.72 -12.65 -8.91
C ARG A 440 -30.69 -13.83 -8.93
N LEU A 441 -30.27 -15.00 -9.39
CA LEU A 441 -31.11 -16.22 -9.38
C LEU A 441 -31.64 -16.55 -7.98
N VAL A 442 -30.83 -16.35 -6.95
CA VAL A 442 -31.23 -16.54 -5.54
C VAL A 442 -32.22 -15.47 -5.09
N SER A 443 -32.02 -14.19 -5.43
CA SER A 443 -32.96 -13.10 -5.09
C SER A 443 -34.34 -13.26 -5.76
N THR A 444 -34.39 -13.71 -7.01
CA THR A 444 -35.66 -13.96 -7.73
C THR A 444 -36.48 -15.12 -7.18
N ASN A 445 -35.85 -16.04 -6.45
CA ASN A 445 -36.56 -17.14 -5.78
C ASN A 445 -36.99 -16.76 -4.34
N GLY A 446 -36.51 -15.63 -3.81
CA GLY A 446 -36.73 -15.20 -2.43
C GLY A 446 -37.80 -14.12 -2.24
N ASP A 447 -37.94 -13.17 -3.16
CA ASP A 447 -38.80 -11.97 -2.96
C ASP A 447 -39.87 -11.80 -4.05
N SER A 448 -41.13 -12.07 -3.69
CA SER A 448 -42.32 -11.77 -4.48
C SER A 448 -42.96 -10.40 -4.13
N ASN A 449 -42.21 -9.49 -3.49
CA ASN A 449 -42.71 -8.14 -3.16
C ASN A 449 -41.56 -7.12 -3.02
N GLN A 450 -41.18 -6.42 -4.11
CA GLN A 450 -40.71 -5.02 -4.09
C GLN A 450 -40.39 -4.49 -5.50
N GLY A 451 -40.94 -3.32 -5.85
CA GLY A 451 -40.92 -2.74 -7.20
C GLY A 451 -39.70 -1.90 -7.58
N ALA A 452 -38.72 -1.73 -6.68
CA ALA A 452 -37.48 -0.98 -6.97
C ALA A 452 -36.34 -1.86 -7.51
N ASP A 453 -36.34 -3.15 -7.18
CA ASP A 453 -35.33 -4.12 -7.66
C ASP A 453 -35.57 -4.59 -9.10
N GLN A 454 -36.76 -4.32 -9.67
CA GLN A 454 -37.11 -4.77 -11.02
C GLN A 454 -36.27 -4.12 -12.12
N GLN A 455 -35.85 -2.86 -11.94
CA GLN A 455 -35.09 -2.15 -12.97
C GLN A 455 -33.64 -2.62 -13.04
N GLN A 456 -32.99 -2.82 -11.88
CA GLN A 456 -31.66 -3.46 -11.82
C GLN A 456 -31.71 -4.94 -12.26
N SER A 457 -32.81 -5.64 -11.96
CA SER A 457 -33.07 -7.04 -12.36
C SER A 457 -33.12 -7.22 -13.88
N ALA A 458 -33.78 -6.31 -14.60
CA ALA A 458 -33.83 -6.33 -16.06
C ALA A 458 -32.45 -6.10 -16.70
N THR A 459 -31.67 -5.14 -16.18
CA THR A 459 -30.30 -4.86 -16.67
C THR A 459 -29.33 -6.01 -16.47
N ALA A 460 -29.34 -6.69 -15.31
CA ALA A 460 -28.39 -7.78 -15.03
C ALA A 460 -28.70 -9.04 -15.86
N PHE A 461 -29.98 -9.36 -16.09
CA PHE A 461 -30.39 -10.46 -16.95
C PHE A 461 -30.14 -10.16 -18.44
N ALA A 462 -30.45 -8.95 -18.89
CA ALA A 462 -30.12 -8.48 -20.23
C ALA A 462 -28.60 -8.48 -20.45
N LEU A 463 -27.81 -8.05 -19.45
CA LEU A 463 -26.36 -8.14 -19.46
C LEU A 463 -25.90 -9.59 -19.54
N GLY A 464 -26.46 -10.51 -18.77
CA GLY A 464 -26.14 -11.94 -18.84
C GLY A 464 -26.39 -12.53 -20.24
N GLN A 465 -27.54 -12.24 -20.83
CA GLN A 465 -27.87 -12.66 -22.19
C GLN A 465 -26.95 -12.00 -23.23
N ARG A 466 -26.65 -10.71 -23.07
CA ARG A 466 -25.80 -9.94 -23.99
C ARG A 466 -24.33 -10.33 -23.87
N VAL A 467 -23.86 -10.65 -22.67
CA VAL A 467 -22.54 -11.24 -22.41
C VAL A 467 -22.44 -12.62 -23.06
N LEU A 468 -23.44 -13.47 -22.91
CA LEU A 468 -23.46 -14.79 -23.57
C LEU A 468 -23.51 -14.66 -25.10
N LEU A 469 -24.24 -13.67 -25.63
CA LEU A 469 -24.23 -13.33 -27.06
C LEU A 469 -22.89 -12.78 -27.52
N LEU A 470 -22.28 -11.84 -26.79
CA LEU A 470 -20.97 -11.27 -27.10
C LEU A 470 -19.85 -12.32 -27.00
N GLN A 471 -19.93 -13.23 -26.03
CA GLN A 471 -19.04 -14.39 -25.93
C GLN A 471 -19.24 -15.30 -27.13
N ARG A 472 -20.48 -15.64 -27.48
CA ARG A 472 -20.78 -16.48 -28.65
C ARG A 472 -20.28 -15.83 -29.94
N GLU A 473 -20.55 -14.56 -30.18
CA GLU A 473 -20.20 -13.85 -31.41
C GLU A 473 -18.69 -13.60 -31.53
N ARG A 474 -18.00 -13.23 -30.44
CA ARG A 474 -16.57 -12.97 -30.48
C ARG A 474 -15.73 -14.24 -30.36
N ILE A 475 -16.05 -15.17 -29.46
CA ILE A 475 -15.28 -16.42 -29.31
C ILE A 475 -15.43 -17.30 -30.57
N MET A 476 -16.62 -17.37 -31.16
CA MET A 476 -16.81 -18.10 -32.43
C MET A 476 -16.29 -17.34 -33.66
N GLY A 477 -16.01 -16.04 -33.55
CA GLY A 477 -15.34 -15.28 -34.61
C GLY A 477 -13.81 -15.38 -34.57
N TYR A 478 -13.24 -15.82 -33.45
CA TYR A 478 -11.80 -16.03 -33.25
C TYR A 478 -11.35 -17.49 -33.35
N LEU A 479 -12.27 -18.45 -33.26
CA LEU A 479 -12.09 -19.87 -33.63
C LEU A 479 -12.43 -20.07 -35.10
#